data_AF-A0A6N9C3V7-F1
#
_entry.id   AF-A0A6N9C3V7-F1
#
_cell.length_a   1.000
_cell.length_b   1.000
_cell.length_c   1.000
_cell.angle_alpha   90.00
_cell.angle_beta   90.00
_cell.angle_gamma   90.00
#
_symmetry.space_group_name_H-M   'P 1'
#
loop_
_entity.id
_entity.type
_entity.pdbx_description
1 polymer ?
#
loop_
_entity_poly.entity_id
_entity_poly.type
_entity_poly.pdbx_seq_one_letter_code
_entity_poly.pdbx_strand_id
1 'polypeptide(L)'
;MRNYRIISSLFIIVLVALLTLPHATYGQDKATEADLEALGVKLKEAIASGEMTEEEASAEYEKAAGKMKGAKTGKGKDEKNWKAPAINGLPCSPNVPNGIDPTDGISFDPNHIVCIKVTMDPHNFNRLASETRFDGAGNDFDQIWSDCSRPWPSAYNWYRADIEIDGVSLPEVGIRKKGFVGSQYSPVPALKIKTDKYVKGQFLGDTERITLNNNGGILPRMAACLTYEVFTAAGYPAPRCNMANVMVNGQPKGPYVHIEAIKKRFLRRTFGDNTGSLYEGTHTDFVEAWLPRWECKTSDTDTSYTPLAGVAQALQKPDDELVNALSTVLNIDRYITFWALEALVNHLDGYSADRNNFYVYFDPTDADRAVFIPWGADKTFLSDFSLNRYLTADLPRRLSRIPAIATRMENELEKLLDEVWDEVTLLESIDRYSAQVKSAQQDDDYDTKVEALRTWVRNRPNQIREILRLGLPVGMEKSLPCTNEPAK
;
A
#
# COMPACT_ATOMS: atom_id res chain seq x y z
N MET A 1 -38.54 34.53 -24.17
CA MET A 1 -38.69 33.05 -24.15
C MET A 1 -37.31 32.47 -24.00
N ARG A 2 -36.99 32.00 -22.79
CA ARG A 2 -35.64 31.80 -22.25
C ARG A 2 -35.49 30.31 -21.90
N ASN A 3 -34.37 29.72 -22.32
CA ASN A 3 -33.71 28.54 -21.77
C ASN A 3 -34.47 27.19 -21.76
N TYR A 4 -34.19 26.35 -22.75
CA TYR A 4 -34.28 24.88 -22.63
C TYR A 4 -32.92 24.29 -23.04
N ARG A 5 -32.03 24.13 -22.06
CA ARG A 5 -30.92 23.18 -22.05
C ARG A 5 -30.57 22.97 -20.59
N ILE A 6 -30.60 21.70 -20.18
CA ILE A 6 -30.15 21.03 -18.93
C ILE A 6 -31.26 20.04 -18.52
N ILE A 7 -31.27 18.88 -19.19
CA ILE A 7 -31.88 17.65 -18.69
C ILE A 7 -30.84 16.56 -18.95
N SER A 8 -30.06 16.24 -17.93
CA SER A 8 -29.21 15.04 -17.88
C SER A 8 -28.62 15.00 -16.48
N SER A 9 -29.28 14.31 -15.54
CA SER A 9 -28.69 13.74 -14.30
C SER A 9 -29.72 13.10 -13.36
N LEU A 10 -30.81 12.50 -13.87
CA LEU A 10 -31.82 11.86 -13.00
C LEU A 10 -32.35 10.51 -13.48
N PHE A 11 -31.60 9.82 -14.35
CA PHE A 11 -31.99 8.52 -14.90
C PHE A 11 -31.25 7.31 -14.31
N ILE A 12 -30.48 7.46 -13.22
CA ILE A 12 -29.68 6.36 -12.64
C ILE A 12 -29.90 6.26 -11.12
N ILE A 13 -31.13 6.00 -10.66
CA ILE A 13 -31.36 5.52 -9.28
C ILE A 13 -32.44 4.41 -9.23
N VAL A 14 -33.28 4.25 -10.26
CA VAL A 14 -34.34 3.23 -10.26
C VAL A 14 -34.01 2.10 -11.24
N LEU A 15 -33.17 1.16 -10.82
CA LEU A 15 -33.26 -0.27 -11.11
C LEU A 15 -32.01 -0.98 -10.56
N VAL A 16 -32.13 -1.68 -9.43
CA VAL A 16 -31.69 -3.06 -9.16
C VAL A 16 -31.88 -3.29 -7.66
N ALA A 17 -33.04 -3.83 -7.28
CA ALA A 17 -33.23 -4.74 -6.15
C ALA A 17 -34.73 -5.07 -6.00
N LEU A 18 -35.21 -5.98 -6.84
CA LEU A 18 -36.39 -6.78 -6.56
C LEU A 18 -35.92 -8.24 -6.42
N LEU A 19 -36.59 -8.97 -5.52
CA LEU A 19 -36.46 -10.40 -5.16
C LEU A 19 -35.65 -10.64 -3.86
N THR A 20 -36.21 -10.33 -2.69
CA THR A 20 -37.16 -11.10 -1.83
C THR A 20 -36.49 -11.96 -0.77
N LEU A 21 -36.63 -11.59 0.51
CA LEU A 21 -36.81 -12.53 1.63
C LEU A 21 -37.79 -11.94 2.68
N PRO A 22 -38.55 -12.79 3.40
CA PRO A 22 -39.73 -12.37 4.14
C PRO A 22 -39.49 -12.00 5.61
N HIS A 23 -40.25 -10.98 6.03
CA HIS A 23 -40.85 -10.68 7.33
C HIS A 23 -40.38 -11.41 8.60
N ALA A 24 -39.96 -10.61 9.58
CA ALA A 24 -40.41 -10.79 10.96
C ALA A 24 -40.53 -9.41 11.66
N THR A 25 -41.76 -9.08 12.05
CA THR A 25 -42.17 -7.90 12.82
C THR A 25 -41.91 -8.10 14.31
N TYR A 26 -41.40 -7.09 15.00
CA TYR A 26 -41.81 -6.77 16.38
C TYR A 26 -41.54 -5.29 16.69
N GLY A 27 -42.59 -4.57 17.08
CA GLY A 27 -42.62 -3.12 17.21
C GLY A 27 -42.14 -2.57 18.54
N GLN A 28 -41.42 -1.45 18.46
CA GLN A 28 -41.62 -0.24 19.26
C GLN A 28 -41.17 0.94 18.37
N ASP A 29 -41.98 2.00 18.33
CA ASP A 29 -41.85 3.19 17.44
C ASP A 29 -40.41 3.67 17.24
N LYS A 30 -39.82 3.26 16.11
CA LYS A 30 -38.56 3.79 15.58
C LYS A 30 -38.79 3.99 14.09
N ALA A 31 -38.55 5.22 13.62
CA ALA A 31 -38.57 5.52 12.20
C ALA A 31 -37.76 4.46 11.44
N THR A 32 -38.41 3.81 10.50
CA THR A 32 -37.88 2.77 9.61
C THR A 32 -37.35 3.42 8.33
N GLU A 33 -36.58 2.68 7.54
CA GLU A 33 -36.05 3.17 6.27
C GLU A 33 -37.18 3.55 5.29
N ALA A 34 -38.31 2.84 5.40
CA ALA A 34 -39.56 3.15 4.70
C ALA A 34 -40.16 4.51 5.12
N ASP A 35 -39.93 4.97 6.35
CA ASP A 35 -40.42 6.27 6.83
C ASP A 35 -39.59 7.44 6.26
N LEU A 36 -38.29 7.25 6.04
CA LEU A 36 -37.47 8.22 5.31
C LEU A 36 -37.84 8.27 3.83
N GLU A 37 -38.12 7.12 3.22
CA GLU A 37 -38.53 7.07 1.82
C GLU A 37 -39.86 7.81 1.62
N ALA A 38 -40.85 7.58 2.49
CA ALA A 38 -42.12 8.31 2.48
C ALA A 38 -41.94 9.81 2.75
N LEU A 39 -41.02 10.20 3.65
CA LEU A 39 -40.69 11.60 3.89
C LEU A 39 -40.04 12.26 2.66
N GLY A 40 -39.12 11.56 2.00
CA GLY A 40 -38.47 12.06 0.78
C GLY A 40 -39.45 12.31 -0.37
N VAL A 41 -40.49 11.49 -0.49
CA VAL A 41 -41.58 11.71 -1.46
C VAL A 41 -42.36 12.99 -1.11
N LYS A 42 -42.77 13.14 0.15
CA LYS A 42 -43.51 14.34 0.59
C LYS A 42 -42.73 15.64 0.41
N LEU A 43 -41.43 15.62 0.75
CA LEU A 43 -40.58 16.80 0.61
C LEU A 43 -40.39 17.19 -0.87
N LYS A 44 -40.32 16.20 -1.77
CA LYS A 44 -40.27 16.46 -3.22
C LYS A 44 -41.58 17.07 -3.74
N GLU A 45 -42.72 16.62 -3.26
CA GLU A 45 -44.02 17.20 -3.61
C GLU A 45 -44.15 18.64 -3.10
N ALA A 46 -43.66 18.93 -1.89
CA ALA A 46 -43.65 20.27 -1.31
C ALA A 46 -42.71 21.25 -2.04
N ILE A 47 -41.56 20.76 -2.54
CA ILE A 47 -40.69 21.55 -3.44
C ILE A 47 -41.44 21.83 -4.75
N ALA A 48 -42.09 20.83 -5.34
CA ALA A 48 -42.77 20.95 -6.62
C ALA A 48 -44.00 21.87 -6.56
N SER A 49 -44.68 21.95 -5.42
CA SER A 49 -45.79 22.90 -5.17
C SER A 49 -45.31 24.30 -4.78
N GLY A 50 -44.01 24.49 -4.53
CA GLY A 50 -43.42 25.76 -4.09
C GLY A 50 -43.69 26.09 -2.61
N GLU A 51 -44.12 25.12 -1.82
CA GLU A 51 -44.38 25.27 -0.39
C GLU A 51 -43.09 25.32 0.45
N MET A 52 -41.97 24.82 -0.09
CA MET A 52 -40.66 24.90 0.54
C MET A 52 -39.52 24.91 -0.49
N THR A 53 -38.34 25.37 -0.08
CA THR A 53 -37.12 25.35 -0.90
C THR A 53 -36.37 24.01 -0.81
N GLU A 54 -35.50 23.72 -1.78
CA GLU A 54 -34.66 22.51 -1.77
C GLU A 54 -33.71 22.46 -0.55
N GLU A 55 -33.20 23.61 -0.09
CA GLU A 55 -32.35 23.68 1.11
C GLU A 55 -33.13 23.37 2.39
N GLU A 56 -34.37 23.85 2.52
CA GLU A 56 -35.24 23.54 3.67
C GLU A 56 -35.64 22.06 3.69
N ALA A 57 -35.97 21.49 2.52
CA ALA A 57 -36.28 20.09 2.38
C ALA A 57 -35.08 19.19 2.71
N SER A 58 -33.88 19.57 2.26
CA SER A 58 -32.65 18.85 2.57
C SER A 58 -32.36 18.86 4.08
N ALA A 59 -32.49 20.02 4.74
CA ALA A 59 -32.29 20.14 6.18
C ALA A 59 -33.31 19.31 6.99
N GLU A 60 -34.57 19.25 6.54
CA GLU A 60 -35.62 18.46 7.19
C GLU A 60 -35.39 16.95 7.01
N TYR A 61 -34.99 16.52 5.81
CA TYR A 61 -34.62 15.14 5.54
C TYR A 61 -33.40 14.70 6.35
N GLU A 62 -32.35 15.52 6.42
CA GLU A 62 -31.14 15.23 7.21
C GLU A 62 -31.44 15.13 8.71
N LYS A 63 -32.32 15.98 9.23
CA LYS A 63 -32.77 15.93 10.63
C LYS A 63 -33.53 14.64 10.94
N ALA A 64 -34.35 14.15 10.00
CA ALA A 64 -35.05 12.87 10.15
C ALA A 64 -34.08 11.68 10.05
N ALA A 65 -33.15 11.70 9.09
CA ALA A 65 -32.13 10.67 8.92
C ALA A 65 -31.15 10.59 10.11
N GLY A 66 -30.84 11.74 10.71
CA GLY A 66 -30.04 11.83 11.94
C GLY A 66 -30.65 11.10 13.13
N LYS A 67 -31.99 11.02 13.22
CA LYS A 67 -32.70 10.27 14.27
C LYS A 67 -32.63 8.75 14.09
N MET A 68 -32.39 8.25 12.87
CA MET A 68 -32.24 6.81 12.58
C MET A 68 -30.86 6.23 12.95
N LYS A 69 -29.81 7.07 13.07
CA LYS A 69 -28.45 6.64 13.47
C LYS A 69 -28.34 6.07 14.90
N GLY A 70 -29.43 6.05 15.67
CA GLY A 70 -29.51 5.42 17.00
C GLY A 70 -29.85 3.93 17.02
N ALA A 71 -30.15 3.28 15.88
CA ALA A 71 -30.50 1.87 15.83
C ALA A 71 -29.25 0.96 15.67
N LYS A 72 -28.91 0.22 16.73
CA LYS A 72 -27.81 -0.77 16.74
C LYS A 72 -28.16 -1.97 15.84
N THR A 73 -27.39 -2.19 14.79
CA THR A 73 -27.27 -3.49 14.10
C THR A 73 -25.89 -4.08 14.41
N GLY A 74 -25.85 -5.41 14.61
CA GLY A 74 -24.71 -6.16 15.13
C GLY A 74 -23.43 -5.94 14.32
N LYS A 75 -22.39 -5.46 15.01
CA LYS A 75 -21.08 -5.14 14.45
C LYS A 75 -20.12 -6.32 14.63
N GLY A 76 -19.51 -6.79 13.55
CA GLY A 76 -18.10 -7.17 13.57
C GLY A 76 -17.30 -5.93 13.96
N LYS A 77 -16.52 -6.01 15.04
CA LYS A 77 -16.22 -4.85 15.89
C LYS A 77 -15.13 -3.90 15.38
N ASP A 78 -14.33 -4.24 14.36
CA ASP A 78 -13.01 -3.60 14.29
C ASP A 78 -12.74 -2.67 13.09
N GLU A 79 -13.62 -2.53 12.09
CA GLU A 79 -13.27 -1.73 10.90
C GLU A 79 -13.98 -0.37 10.76
N LYS A 80 -15.16 -0.16 11.36
CA LYS A 80 -15.96 1.06 11.15
C LYS A 80 -15.68 2.23 12.12
N ASN A 81 -14.70 2.09 13.02
CA ASN A 81 -14.37 3.10 14.03
C ASN A 81 -12.95 3.67 13.92
N TRP A 82 -12.22 3.40 12.82
CA TRP A 82 -10.97 4.11 12.57
C TRP A 82 -11.27 5.58 12.22
N LYS A 83 -11.27 6.44 13.24
CA LYS A 83 -11.03 7.86 13.04
C LYS A 83 -9.52 7.99 12.87
N ALA A 84 -9.08 8.39 11.68
CA ALA A 84 -7.71 8.85 11.52
C ALA A 84 -7.46 9.89 12.63
N PRO A 85 -6.45 9.71 13.50
CA PRO A 85 -6.14 10.73 14.49
C PRO A 85 -5.95 12.05 13.73
N ALA A 86 -6.41 13.16 14.32
CA ALA A 86 -5.98 14.45 13.79
C ALA A 86 -4.44 14.43 13.78
N ILE A 87 -3.82 15.06 12.80
CA ILE A 87 -2.36 15.12 12.77
C ILE A 87 -2.02 16.57 13.08
N ASN A 88 -1.40 16.80 14.25
CA ASN A 88 -0.77 18.08 14.48
C ASN A 88 0.36 18.15 13.46
N GLY A 89 0.26 19.12 12.56
CA GLY A 89 1.30 19.35 11.60
C GLY A 89 2.63 19.58 12.26
N LEU A 90 3.67 18.91 11.79
CA LEU A 90 5.02 19.42 12.03
C LEU A 90 5.15 20.72 11.23
N PRO A 91 5.65 21.82 11.82
CA PRO A 91 6.07 22.97 11.05
C PRO A 91 7.14 22.54 10.06
N CYS A 92 6.99 22.97 8.81
CA CYS A 92 7.94 22.67 7.75
C CYS A 92 9.08 23.69 7.84
N SER A 93 10.04 23.43 8.73
CA SER A 93 11.29 24.18 8.83
C SER A 93 12.39 23.37 8.15
N PRO A 94 13.06 23.90 7.11
CA PRO A 94 14.20 23.22 6.50
C PRO A 94 15.25 23.00 7.60
N ASN A 95 15.49 21.75 7.97
CA ASN A 95 16.63 21.38 8.82
C ASN A 95 17.59 20.54 7.98
N VAL A 96 18.01 21.09 6.84
CA VAL A 96 19.00 20.47 5.97
C VAL A 96 20.33 20.50 6.73
N PRO A 97 20.94 19.34 7.05
CA PRO A 97 22.23 19.31 7.72
C PRO A 97 23.29 20.06 6.90
N ASN A 98 24.22 20.74 7.58
CA ASN A 98 25.28 21.50 6.93
C ASN A 98 26.08 20.61 5.96
N GLY A 99 26.20 21.04 4.70
CA GLY A 99 26.98 20.34 3.67
C GLY A 99 26.17 19.34 2.82
N ILE A 100 24.87 19.18 3.06
CA ILE A 100 23.98 18.39 2.20
C ILE A 100 23.31 19.33 1.21
N ASP A 101 23.45 19.03 -0.09
CA ASP A 101 22.59 19.65 -1.10
C ASP A 101 21.16 19.12 -0.87
N PRO A 102 20.17 19.98 -0.57
CA PRO A 102 18.79 19.57 -0.30
C PRO A 102 18.15 18.78 -1.45
N THR A 103 18.75 18.85 -2.64
CA THR A 103 18.26 18.20 -3.85
C THR A 103 19.06 16.97 -4.24
N ASP A 104 20.25 16.74 -3.67
CA ASP A 104 21.10 15.60 -4.04
C ASP A 104 20.37 14.29 -3.74
N GLY A 105 19.92 13.62 -4.81
CA GLY A 105 19.15 12.38 -4.79
C GLY A 105 17.72 12.42 -4.23
N ILE A 106 17.23 13.58 -3.77
CA ILE A 106 16.24 13.77 -2.68
C ILE A 106 16.61 12.87 -1.51
N SER A 107 17.61 13.35 -0.76
CA SER A 107 18.77 12.66 -0.17
C SER A 107 18.59 11.31 0.52
N PHE A 108 17.39 10.88 0.86
CA PHE A 108 17.13 9.68 1.67
C PHE A 108 18.04 9.58 2.91
N ASP A 109 18.60 10.69 3.38
CA ASP A 109 19.41 10.73 4.58
C ASP A 109 18.48 10.40 5.76
N PRO A 110 18.78 9.35 6.53
CA PRO A 110 17.94 8.95 7.66
C PRO A 110 17.91 10.00 8.78
N ASN A 111 18.82 10.97 8.80
CA ASN A 111 18.85 12.07 9.79
C ASN A 111 18.05 13.30 9.36
N HIS A 112 17.54 13.33 8.13
CA HIS A 112 16.84 14.47 7.56
C HIS A 112 15.35 14.18 7.35
N ILE A 113 14.49 15.08 7.83
CA ILE A 113 13.05 15.07 7.51
C ILE A 113 12.83 16.05 6.38
N VAL A 114 12.55 15.54 5.18
CA VAL A 114 12.36 16.37 3.99
C VAL A 114 11.12 17.25 4.16
N CYS A 115 11.26 18.57 4.08
CA CYS A 115 10.11 19.48 4.08
C CYS A 115 9.56 19.64 2.66
N ILE A 116 8.31 19.20 2.44
CA ILE A 116 7.64 19.26 1.15
C ILE A 116 6.40 20.14 1.27
N LYS A 117 6.41 21.30 0.61
CA LYS A 117 5.25 22.17 0.47
C LYS A 117 4.67 21.99 -0.92
N VAL A 118 3.36 21.80 -0.97
CA VAL A 118 2.57 21.70 -2.20
C VAL A 118 1.64 22.88 -2.27
N THR A 119 1.63 23.57 -3.42
CA THR A 119 0.67 24.63 -3.74
C THR A 119 -0.13 24.19 -4.96
N MET A 120 -1.45 24.09 -4.82
CA MET A 120 -2.34 23.68 -5.91
C MET A 120 -3.75 24.23 -5.73
N ASP A 121 -4.55 24.18 -6.78
CA ASP A 121 -5.98 24.52 -6.70
C ASP A 121 -6.69 23.67 -5.61
N PRO A 122 -7.37 24.29 -4.62
CA PRO A 122 -8.03 23.55 -3.54
C PRO A 122 -9.12 22.59 -4.01
N HIS A 123 -9.84 22.92 -5.08
CA HIS A 123 -10.86 22.04 -5.64
C HIS A 123 -10.22 20.79 -6.25
N ASN A 124 -9.10 20.93 -6.96
CA ASN A 124 -8.31 19.80 -7.46
C ASN A 124 -7.76 18.94 -6.31
N PHE A 125 -7.30 19.53 -5.22
CA PHE A 125 -6.84 18.76 -4.06
C PHE A 125 -7.98 17.96 -3.42
N ASN A 126 -9.15 18.57 -3.25
CA ASN A 126 -10.33 17.89 -2.71
C ASN A 126 -10.76 16.72 -3.61
N ARG A 127 -10.75 16.93 -4.93
CA ARG A 127 -11.00 15.86 -5.90
C ARG A 127 -9.99 14.73 -5.75
N LEU A 128 -8.69 15.04 -5.82
CA LEU A 128 -7.59 14.08 -5.61
C LEU A 128 -7.78 13.27 -4.33
N ALA A 129 -8.06 13.93 -3.20
CA ALA A 129 -8.22 13.28 -1.91
C ALA A 129 -9.43 12.33 -1.90
N SER A 130 -10.51 12.66 -2.60
CA SER A 130 -11.74 11.86 -2.70
C SER A 130 -11.68 10.70 -3.70
N GLU A 131 -10.67 10.63 -4.58
CA GLU A 131 -10.61 9.58 -5.60
C GLU A 131 -10.53 8.18 -4.97
N THR A 132 -11.25 7.21 -5.54
CA THR A 132 -11.25 5.80 -5.15
C THR A 132 -11.09 4.93 -6.38
N ARG A 133 -10.49 3.74 -6.22
CA ARG A 133 -10.43 2.72 -7.28
C ARG A 133 -11.77 2.02 -7.48
N PHE A 134 -12.61 2.02 -6.45
CA PHE A 134 -13.85 1.28 -6.41
C PHE A 134 -15.00 2.28 -6.30
N ASP A 135 -15.52 2.68 -7.45
CA ASP A 135 -16.57 3.69 -7.61
C ASP A 135 -17.95 3.07 -7.82
N GLY A 136 -18.06 1.74 -7.84
CA GLY A 136 -19.30 1.00 -8.11
C GLY A 136 -19.77 1.09 -9.56
N ALA A 137 -19.13 1.87 -10.44
CA ALA A 137 -19.47 2.03 -11.85
C ALA A 137 -18.79 0.96 -12.72
N GLY A 138 -18.88 -0.31 -12.30
CA GLY A 138 -18.16 -1.43 -12.89
C GLY A 138 -16.83 -1.76 -12.20
N ASN A 139 -16.45 -0.99 -11.18
CA ASN A 139 -15.31 -1.27 -10.29
C ASN A 139 -15.79 -1.67 -8.89
N ASP A 140 -16.63 -2.70 -8.80
CA ASP A 140 -17.09 -3.21 -7.51
C ASP A 140 -15.95 -3.93 -6.77
N PHE A 141 -15.73 -3.58 -5.50
CA PHE A 141 -14.61 -4.12 -4.73
C PHE A 141 -14.71 -5.63 -4.57
N ASP A 142 -15.85 -6.16 -4.16
CA ASP A 142 -16.01 -7.59 -3.82
C ASP A 142 -15.89 -8.46 -5.07
N GLN A 143 -16.47 -7.99 -6.19
CA GLN A 143 -16.37 -8.67 -7.48
C GLN A 143 -14.93 -8.70 -7.99
N ILE A 144 -14.25 -7.55 -7.98
CA ILE A 144 -12.86 -7.51 -8.47
C ILE A 144 -11.96 -8.24 -7.50
N TRP A 145 -12.11 -8.09 -6.19
CA TRP A 145 -11.29 -8.77 -5.20
C TRP A 145 -11.19 -10.28 -5.47
N SER A 146 -12.33 -10.92 -5.73
CA SER A 146 -12.43 -12.36 -6.01
C SER A 146 -12.05 -12.81 -7.42
N ASP A 147 -11.88 -11.89 -8.38
CA ASP A 147 -11.58 -12.19 -9.78
C ASP A 147 -10.15 -11.78 -10.17
N CYS A 148 -9.18 -12.66 -9.91
CA CYS A 148 -7.79 -12.44 -10.30
C CYS A 148 -7.55 -12.45 -11.81
N SER A 149 -8.54 -12.77 -12.64
CA SER A 149 -8.38 -12.79 -14.10
C SER A 149 -8.40 -11.42 -14.76
N ARG A 150 -8.61 -10.37 -13.96
CA ARG A 150 -8.77 -8.99 -14.43
C ARG A 150 -7.84 -8.04 -13.70
N PRO A 151 -7.37 -6.97 -14.36
CA PRO A 151 -6.51 -5.98 -13.74
C PRO A 151 -7.24 -5.22 -12.62
N TRP A 152 -6.47 -4.69 -11.67
CA TRP A 152 -6.99 -3.71 -10.73
C TRP A 152 -7.42 -2.42 -11.44
N PRO A 153 -8.54 -1.79 -11.04
CA PRO A 153 -8.95 -0.50 -11.58
C PRO A 153 -7.87 0.58 -11.39
N SER A 154 -7.65 1.35 -12.46
CA SER A 154 -6.83 2.56 -12.41
C SER A 154 -7.75 3.77 -12.31
N ALA A 155 -7.73 4.47 -11.18
CA ALA A 155 -8.68 5.57 -10.93
C ALA A 155 -8.04 6.88 -10.41
N TYR A 156 -6.72 6.93 -10.28
CA TYR A 156 -6.07 8.13 -9.74
C TYR A 156 -5.55 9.04 -10.85
N ASN A 157 -5.96 10.31 -10.81
CA ASN A 157 -5.61 11.31 -11.81
C ASN A 157 -4.42 12.17 -11.37
N TRP A 158 -3.67 12.65 -12.36
CA TRP A 158 -2.61 13.62 -12.13
C TRP A 158 -3.19 15.03 -12.16
N TYR A 159 -2.86 15.82 -11.14
CA TYR A 159 -3.23 17.21 -11.00
C TYR A 159 -1.98 18.09 -11.04
N ARG A 160 -2.11 19.28 -11.63
CA ARG A 160 -1.05 20.29 -11.67
C ARG A 160 -0.89 20.94 -10.30
N ALA A 161 0.35 21.10 -9.86
CA ALA A 161 0.73 21.77 -8.63
C ALA A 161 2.12 22.40 -8.78
N ASP A 162 2.46 23.29 -7.87
CA ASP A 162 3.83 23.72 -7.61
C ASP A 162 4.31 23.05 -6.32
N ILE A 163 5.61 22.77 -6.23
CA ILE A 163 6.22 22.22 -5.02
C ILE A 163 7.40 23.08 -4.57
N GLU A 164 7.67 23.07 -3.27
CA GLU A 164 8.91 23.52 -2.68
C GLU A 164 9.44 22.40 -1.78
N ILE A 165 10.66 21.94 -2.02
CA ILE A 165 11.32 20.89 -1.25
C ILE A 165 12.58 21.47 -0.63
N ASP A 166 12.59 21.57 0.70
CA ASP A 166 13.68 22.16 1.48
C ASP A 166 14.17 23.51 0.93
N GLY A 167 13.23 24.35 0.49
CA GLY A 167 13.49 25.68 -0.07
C GLY A 167 13.72 25.71 -1.59
N VAL A 168 13.79 24.57 -2.26
CA VAL A 168 13.92 24.50 -3.73
C VAL A 168 12.54 24.36 -4.38
N SER A 169 12.15 25.38 -5.14
CA SER A 169 10.84 25.42 -5.81
C SER A 169 10.88 24.83 -7.22
N LEU A 170 9.88 24.01 -7.54
CA LEU A 170 9.63 23.50 -8.89
C LEU A 170 8.16 23.77 -9.27
N PRO A 171 7.91 24.54 -10.34
CA PRO A 171 6.56 24.80 -10.81
C PRO A 171 6.02 23.66 -11.68
N GLU A 172 4.70 23.60 -11.81
CA GLU A 172 3.99 22.79 -12.79
C GLU A 172 4.35 21.29 -12.75
N VAL A 173 4.47 20.74 -11.55
CA VAL A 173 4.64 19.30 -11.33
C VAL A 173 3.29 18.58 -11.35
N GLY A 174 3.34 17.25 -11.48
CA GLY A 174 2.17 16.40 -11.32
C GLY A 174 2.08 15.82 -9.92
N ILE A 175 0.91 15.92 -9.29
CA ILE A 175 0.59 15.24 -8.03
C ILE A 175 -0.57 14.27 -8.28
N ARG A 176 -0.46 13.06 -7.72
CA ARG A 176 -1.48 12.03 -7.83
C ARG A 176 -1.64 11.30 -6.51
N LYS A 177 -2.87 10.90 -6.19
CA LYS A 177 -3.13 9.97 -5.08
C LYS A 177 -2.43 8.62 -5.32
N LYS A 178 -1.90 8.06 -4.24
CA LYS A 178 -1.46 6.67 -4.15
C LYS A 178 -2.37 5.98 -3.15
N GLY A 179 -2.74 4.74 -3.43
CA GLY A 179 -3.44 3.94 -2.46
C GLY A 179 -3.99 2.65 -3.02
N PHE A 180 -4.35 1.80 -2.09
CA PHE A 180 -5.24 0.66 -2.27
C PHE A 180 -6.15 0.58 -1.04
N VAL A 181 -6.81 -0.55 -0.78
CA VAL A 181 -7.85 -0.74 0.26
C VAL A 181 -7.58 0.06 1.55
N GLY A 182 -6.48 -0.21 2.26
CA GLY A 182 -6.21 0.40 3.56
C GLY A 182 -5.80 1.89 3.52
N SER A 183 -5.23 2.36 2.40
CA SER A 183 -4.64 3.72 2.32
C SER A 183 -5.50 4.73 1.56
N GLN A 184 -6.51 4.27 0.81
CA GLN A 184 -7.33 5.15 -0.04
C GLN A 184 -8.39 5.95 0.72
N TYR A 185 -8.83 5.50 1.91
CA TYR A 185 -9.89 6.18 2.67
C TYR A 185 -9.37 7.16 3.73
N SER A 186 -8.09 7.53 3.67
CA SER A 186 -7.49 8.50 4.59
C SER A 186 -7.86 9.95 4.22
N PRO A 187 -8.19 10.82 5.20
CA PRO A 187 -8.32 12.26 4.97
C PRO A 187 -6.99 12.93 4.57
N VAL A 188 -5.88 12.21 4.78
CA VAL A 188 -4.53 12.58 4.38
C VAL A 188 -4.06 11.56 3.34
N PRO A 189 -4.20 11.82 2.03
CA PRO A 189 -3.88 10.82 1.01
C PRO A 189 -2.37 10.57 0.95
N ALA A 190 -1.97 9.32 0.66
CA ALA A 190 -0.63 9.05 0.16
C ALA A 190 -0.48 9.67 -1.24
N LEU A 191 0.71 10.19 -1.55
CA LEU A 191 0.95 11.01 -2.74
C LEU A 191 2.10 10.45 -3.58
N LYS A 192 1.99 10.61 -4.89
CA LYS A 192 3.11 10.55 -5.83
C LYS A 192 3.28 11.92 -6.47
N ILE A 193 4.52 12.38 -6.55
CA ILE A 193 4.89 13.59 -7.28
C ILE A 193 5.73 13.17 -8.49
N LYS A 194 5.43 13.77 -9.65
CA LYS A 194 6.18 13.60 -10.89
C LYS A 194 6.56 14.98 -11.41
N THR A 195 7.83 15.36 -11.28
CA THR A 195 8.32 16.72 -11.56
C THR A 195 8.28 17.04 -13.05
N ASP A 196 8.47 16.04 -13.91
CA ASP A 196 8.44 16.17 -15.36
C ASP A 196 7.06 15.92 -15.98
N LYS A 197 5.98 15.88 -15.17
CA LYS A 197 4.65 15.52 -15.67
C LYS A 197 4.12 16.51 -16.71
N TYR A 198 4.31 17.81 -16.47
CA TYR A 198 3.85 18.88 -17.37
C TYR A 198 4.98 19.70 -17.99
N VAL A 199 6.19 19.65 -17.42
CA VAL A 199 7.41 20.25 -17.98
C VAL A 199 8.42 19.13 -18.25
N LYS A 200 8.65 18.77 -19.52
CA LYS A 200 9.54 17.65 -19.87
C LYS A 200 10.98 17.92 -19.38
N GLY A 201 11.61 16.90 -18.80
CA GLY A 201 13.01 16.98 -18.35
C GLY A 201 13.22 17.83 -17.10
N GLN A 202 12.16 18.17 -16.36
CA GLN A 202 12.27 18.82 -15.05
C GLN A 202 12.59 17.77 -13.98
N PHE A 203 13.77 17.89 -13.36
CA PHE A 203 14.28 16.98 -12.32
C PHE A 203 14.49 17.74 -11.01
N LEU A 204 14.43 17.01 -9.90
CA LEU A 204 14.95 17.45 -8.61
C LEU A 204 16.16 16.57 -8.28
N GLY A 205 17.35 17.16 -8.28
CA GLY A 205 18.60 16.41 -8.35
C GLY A 205 18.63 15.56 -9.62
N ASP A 206 18.66 14.24 -9.45
CA ASP A 206 18.70 13.24 -10.51
C ASP A 206 17.41 12.37 -10.56
N THR A 207 16.33 12.77 -9.88
CA THR A 207 15.03 12.06 -9.90
C THR A 207 13.91 12.94 -10.39
N GLU A 208 12.97 12.34 -11.13
CA GLU A 208 11.71 12.97 -11.51
C GLU A 208 10.51 12.49 -10.68
N ARG A 209 10.75 11.64 -9.67
CA ARG A 209 9.67 10.97 -8.90
C ARG A 209 9.91 10.96 -7.41
N ILE A 210 8.82 11.19 -6.69
CA ILE A 210 8.74 11.18 -5.23
C ILE A 210 7.55 10.33 -4.83
N THR A 211 7.74 9.40 -3.88
CA THR A 211 6.65 8.59 -3.33
C THR A 211 6.51 8.89 -1.84
N LEU A 212 5.31 9.26 -1.42
CA LEU A 212 4.99 9.67 -0.06
C LEU A 212 3.85 8.79 0.47
N ASN A 213 4.16 7.90 1.41
CA ASN A 213 3.15 7.12 2.11
C ASN A 213 2.67 7.89 3.35
N ASN A 214 1.35 8.01 3.48
CA ASN A 214 0.68 8.71 4.58
C ASN A 214 0.70 7.94 5.91
N ASN A 215 1.11 6.67 5.88
CA ASN A 215 1.03 5.71 6.97
C ASN A 215 -0.31 5.79 7.72
N GLY A 216 -1.41 5.79 6.96
CA GLY A 216 -2.76 5.88 7.51
C GLY A 216 -3.11 4.68 8.38
N GLY A 217 -2.69 4.70 9.64
CA GLY A 217 -3.19 3.85 10.71
C GLY A 217 -2.28 2.76 11.26
N ILE A 218 -1.01 2.71 10.85
CA ILE A 218 -0.04 1.80 11.45
C ILE A 218 1.05 2.61 12.13
N LEU A 219 1.22 2.35 13.43
CA LEU A 219 2.27 2.88 14.27
C LEU A 219 3.16 1.72 14.74
N PRO A 220 4.50 1.93 14.77
CA PRO A 220 5.19 3.19 14.48
C PRO A 220 5.41 3.43 12.97
N ARG A 221 5.37 4.70 12.54
CA ARG A 221 5.45 5.15 11.12
C ARG A 221 6.78 4.84 10.41
N MET A 222 7.72 4.22 11.11
CA MET A 222 9.09 3.93 10.66
C MET A 222 9.28 2.49 10.15
N ALA A 223 8.29 1.61 10.32
CA ALA A 223 8.41 0.17 10.01
C ALA A 223 8.91 -0.11 8.57
N ALA A 224 8.43 0.66 7.58
CA ALA A 224 8.88 0.52 6.21
C ALA A 224 10.37 0.87 6.04
N CYS A 225 10.85 1.96 6.64
CA CYS A 225 12.26 2.32 6.54
C CYS A 225 13.16 1.30 7.25
N LEU A 226 12.79 0.87 8.46
CA LEU A 226 13.53 -0.19 9.17
C LEU A 226 13.59 -1.49 8.36
N THR A 227 12.50 -1.85 7.70
CA THR A 227 12.46 -3.03 6.82
C THR A 227 13.48 -2.88 5.69
N TYR A 228 13.47 -1.75 4.98
CA TYR A 228 14.39 -1.55 3.87
C TYR A 228 15.86 -1.39 4.31
N GLU A 229 16.13 -0.88 5.50
CA GLU A 229 17.45 -0.88 6.12
C GLU A 229 17.96 -2.31 6.33
N VAL A 230 17.14 -3.23 6.87
CA VAL A 230 17.50 -4.66 7.04
C VAL A 230 17.79 -5.32 5.69
N PHE A 231 16.94 -5.11 4.68
CA PHE A 231 17.19 -5.66 3.33
C PHE A 231 18.47 -5.09 2.71
N THR A 232 18.73 -3.80 2.88
CA THR A 232 19.94 -3.16 2.36
C THR A 232 21.20 -3.66 3.07
N ALA A 233 21.14 -3.86 4.40
CA ALA A 233 22.22 -4.43 5.19
C ALA A 233 22.55 -5.87 4.77
N ALA A 234 21.57 -6.63 4.29
CA ALA A 234 21.78 -7.94 3.67
C ALA A 234 22.38 -7.90 2.25
N GLY A 235 22.67 -6.71 1.71
CA GLY A 235 23.07 -6.53 0.31
C GLY A 235 21.96 -6.86 -0.69
N TYR A 236 20.70 -6.86 -0.25
CA TYR A 236 19.55 -7.21 -1.07
C TYR A 236 18.92 -5.96 -1.73
N PRO A 237 18.42 -6.05 -2.99
CA PRO A 237 17.70 -4.96 -3.64
C PRO A 237 16.53 -4.40 -2.81
N ALA A 238 16.65 -3.17 -2.30
CA ALA A 238 15.59 -2.48 -1.56
C ALA A 238 15.57 -0.97 -1.81
N PRO A 239 14.37 -0.34 -1.82
CA PRO A 239 14.25 1.10 -2.02
C PRO A 239 14.82 1.87 -0.83
N ARG A 240 15.47 3.01 -1.09
CA ARG A 240 15.86 3.94 -0.03
C ARG A 240 14.63 4.57 0.64
N CYS A 241 14.77 4.96 1.90
CA CYS A 241 13.65 5.43 2.72
C CYS A 241 14.09 6.45 3.77
N ASN A 242 13.33 7.53 3.95
CA ASN A 242 13.43 8.43 5.09
C ASN A 242 12.07 9.06 5.42
N MET A 243 12.05 10.06 6.30
CA MET A 243 10.82 10.78 6.68
C MET A 243 10.66 12.05 5.85
N ALA A 244 9.41 12.45 5.62
CA ALA A 244 9.06 13.74 5.04
C ALA A 244 7.94 14.38 5.83
N ASN A 245 7.94 15.71 5.89
CA ASN A 245 6.83 16.49 6.39
C ASN A 245 6.14 17.18 5.23
N VAL A 246 4.82 16.98 5.10
CA VAL A 246 4.05 17.46 3.95
C VAL A 246 3.10 18.57 4.36
N MET A 247 3.12 19.67 3.61
CA MET A 247 2.12 20.73 3.65
C MET A 247 1.42 20.84 2.30
N VAL A 248 0.11 21.09 2.30
CA VAL A 248 -0.65 21.39 1.08
C VAL A 248 -1.44 22.67 1.31
N ASN A 249 -1.24 23.68 0.46
CA ASN A 249 -1.91 24.98 0.52
C ASN A 249 -1.79 25.64 1.91
N GLY A 250 -0.58 25.60 2.47
CA GLY A 250 -0.29 26.13 3.82
C GLY A 250 -0.83 25.30 4.97
N GLN A 251 -1.58 24.23 4.70
CA GLN A 251 -2.12 23.33 5.73
C GLN A 251 -1.22 22.11 5.90
N PRO A 252 -0.75 21.82 7.12
CA PRO A 252 0.05 20.63 7.34
C PRO A 252 -0.77 19.36 7.19
N LYS A 253 -0.15 18.34 6.62
CA LYS A 253 -0.74 17.01 6.41
C LYS A 253 -0.12 15.95 7.29
N GLY A 254 1.04 16.22 7.89
CA GLY A 254 1.70 15.32 8.84
C GLY A 254 2.98 14.70 8.30
N PRO A 255 3.60 13.80 9.08
CA PRO A 255 4.75 13.04 8.66
C PRO A 255 4.34 11.92 7.70
N TYR A 256 5.11 11.79 6.64
CA TYR A 256 5.02 10.77 5.60
C TYR A 256 6.31 9.96 5.58
N VAL A 257 6.22 8.74 5.08
CA VAL A 257 7.41 7.99 4.67
C VAL A 257 7.71 8.35 3.24
N HIS A 258 8.89 8.87 3.02
CA HIS A 258 9.42 9.15 1.70
C HIS A 258 10.22 7.93 1.23
N ILE A 259 9.79 7.34 0.11
CA ILE A 259 10.32 6.08 -0.42
C ILE A 259 10.79 6.26 -1.85
N GLU A 260 11.94 5.71 -2.17
CA GLU A 260 12.49 5.70 -3.53
C GLU A 260 11.52 5.00 -4.48
N ALA A 261 11.23 5.64 -5.61
CA ALA A 261 10.38 5.05 -6.62
C ALA A 261 11.10 3.89 -7.32
N ILE A 262 10.52 2.69 -7.27
CA ILE A 262 11.03 1.51 -7.99
C ILE A 262 10.75 1.70 -9.50
N LYS A 263 11.73 2.30 -10.19
CA LYS A 263 11.76 2.67 -11.61
C LYS A 263 13.19 2.61 -12.14
N LYS A 264 13.39 3.05 -13.39
CA LYS A 264 14.68 3.01 -14.10
C LYS A 264 15.90 3.48 -13.30
N ARG A 265 15.77 4.51 -12.46
CA ARG A 265 16.87 4.99 -11.60
C ARG A 265 17.23 3.98 -10.51
N PHE A 266 16.22 3.50 -9.78
CA PHE A 266 16.39 2.43 -8.80
C PHE A 266 17.04 1.19 -9.44
N LEU A 267 16.54 0.77 -10.61
CA LEU A 267 17.08 -0.39 -11.31
C LEU A 267 18.56 -0.22 -11.66
N ARG A 268 18.93 0.93 -12.25
CA ARG A 268 20.33 1.23 -12.58
C ARG A 268 21.22 1.23 -11.34
N ARG A 269 20.76 1.83 -10.24
CA ARG A 269 21.50 1.90 -8.97
C ARG A 269 21.75 0.51 -8.36
N THR A 270 20.75 -0.35 -8.43
CA THR A 270 20.73 -1.61 -7.68
C THR A 270 21.22 -2.81 -8.50
N PHE A 271 20.98 -2.82 -9.81
CA PHE A 271 21.29 -3.93 -10.72
C PHE A 271 22.33 -3.56 -11.79
N GLY A 272 22.71 -2.28 -11.91
CA GLY A 272 23.59 -1.79 -12.98
C GLY A 272 22.89 -1.64 -14.33
N ASP A 273 21.83 -2.41 -14.59
CA ASP A 273 20.97 -2.34 -15.77
C ASP A 273 19.54 -1.92 -15.42
N ASN A 274 18.84 -1.30 -16.37
CA ASN A 274 17.44 -0.86 -16.19
C ASN A 274 16.55 -1.07 -17.42
N THR A 275 16.94 -1.98 -18.30
CA THR A 275 16.27 -2.32 -19.55
C THR A 275 15.40 -3.58 -19.44
N GLY A 276 15.55 -4.34 -18.35
CA GLY A 276 14.73 -5.52 -18.08
C GLY A 276 13.28 -5.21 -17.75
N SER A 277 12.46 -6.25 -17.74
CA SER A 277 11.04 -6.12 -17.42
C SER A 277 10.82 -5.91 -15.92
N LEU A 278 10.13 -4.84 -15.55
CA LEU A 278 9.75 -4.55 -14.16
C LEU A 278 8.23 -4.58 -13.99
N TYR A 279 7.76 -5.44 -13.08
CA TYR A 279 6.35 -5.56 -12.70
C TYR A 279 6.14 -5.25 -11.21
N GLU A 280 4.98 -4.68 -10.85
CA GLU A 280 4.50 -4.61 -9.46
C GLU A 280 3.39 -5.66 -9.29
N GLY A 281 3.48 -6.46 -8.23
CA GLY A 281 2.48 -7.41 -7.81
C GLY A 281 1.63 -6.85 -6.67
N THR A 282 0.30 -7.00 -6.78
CA THR A 282 -0.66 -6.63 -5.73
C THR A 282 -1.76 -7.67 -5.68
N HIS A 283 -1.82 -8.45 -4.58
CA HIS A 283 -2.64 -9.66 -4.43
C HIS A 283 -2.68 -10.50 -5.73
N THR A 284 -1.50 -10.94 -6.15
CA THR A 284 -1.29 -11.73 -7.37
C THR A 284 -0.10 -12.66 -7.19
N ASP A 285 -0.03 -13.70 -8.01
CA ASP A 285 1.02 -14.70 -8.00
C ASP A 285 1.34 -15.15 -9.43
N PHE A 286 2.27 -16.09 -9.58
CA PHE A 286 2.67 -16.66 -10.87
C PHE A 286 1.69 -17.75 -11.31
N VAL A 287 0.45 -17.33 -11.52
CA VAL A 287 -0.63 -18.15 -12.08
C VAL A 287 -1.01 -17.51 -13.40
N GLU A 288 -1.06 -18.30 -14.48
CA GLU A 288 -1.28 -17.78 -15.85
C GLU A 288 -2.58 -16.98 -15.96
N ALA A 289 -3.65 -17.47 -15.30
CA ALA A 289 -4.92 -16.77 -15.24
C ALA A 289 -4.85 -15.43 -14.48
N TRP A 290 -3.82 -15.18 -13.65
CA TRP A 290 -3.70 -13.98 -12.81
C TRP A 290 -2.73 -12.94 -13.37
N LEU A 291 -2.06 -13.22 -14.50
CA LEU A 291 -1.14 -12.29 -15.14
C LEU A 291 -1.72 -10.88 -15.39
N PRO A 292 -3.02 -10.71 -15.71
CA PRO A 292 -3.61 -9.38 -15.85
C PRO A 292 -3.55 -8.50 -14.59
N ARG A 293 -3.31 -9.06 -13.39
CA ARG A 293 -3.16 -8.30 -12.14
C ARG A 293 -1.83 -7.56 -12.00
N TRP A 294 -0.82 -7.98 -12.74
CA TRP A 294 0.52 -7.42 -12.64
C TRP A 294 0.59 -6.06 -13.35
N GLU A 295 1.12 -5.04 -12.67
CA GLU A 295 1.27 -3.72 -13.29
C GLU A 295 2.64 -3.59 -13.97
N CYS A 296 2.67 -3.21 -15.26
CA CYS A 296 3.92 -2.89 -15.96
C CYS A 296 4.48 -1.54 -15.50
N LYS A 297 5.77 -1.49 -15.09
CA LYS A 297 6.32 -0.32 -14.37
C LYS A 297 7.31 0.51 -15.18
N THR A 298 7.85 0.03 -16.28
CA THR A 298 8.75 0.83 -17.14
C THR A 298 8.31 0.77 -18.59
N SER A 299 8.92 1.60 -19.43
CA SER A 299 8.72 1.55 -20.89
C SER A 299 9.24 0.27 -21.53
N ASP A 300 10.17 -0.42 -20.88
CA ASP A 300 10.84 -1.63 -21.37
C ASP A 300 10.20 -2.90 -20.81
N THR A 301 9.21 -2.76 -19.92
CA THR A 301 8.46 -3.90 -19.39
C THR A 301 7.65 -4.55 -20.51
N ASP A 302 7.83 -5.86 -20.67
CA ASP A 302 7.05 -6.66 -21.62
C ASP A 302 5.57 -6.71 -21.22
N THR A 303 4.73 -6.02 -22.00
CA THR A 303 3.29 -5.92 -21.77
C THR A 303 2.52 -7.18 -22.17
N SER A 304 3.18 -8.19 -22.77
CA SER A 304 2.60 -9.50 -23.06
C SER A 304 2.68 -10.46 -21.85
N TYR A 305 3.37 -10.07 -20.79
CA TYR A 305 3.62 -10.87 -19.59
C TYR A 305 4.40 -12.17 -19.84
N THR A 306 5.10 -12.29 -20.99
CA THR A 306 5.88 -13.49 -21.35
C THR A 306 6.85 -13.94 -20.24
N PRO A 307 7.64 -13.05 -19.61
CA PRO A 307 8.54 -13.46 -18.53
C PRO A 307 7.80 -14.04 -17.30
N LEU A 308 6.68 -13.42 -16.90
CA LEU A 308 5.85 -13.92 -15.79
C LEU A 308 5.22 -15.29 -16.13
N ALA A 309 4.75 -15.47 -17.37
CA ALA A 309 4.23 -16.73 -17.86
C ALA A 309 5.29 -17.85 -17.81
N GLY A 310 6.56 -17.53 -18.09
CA GLY A 310 7.67 -18.47 -17.94
C GLY A 310 7.83 -19.00 -16.52
N VAL A 311 7.75 -18.13 -15.51
CA VAL A 311 7.78 -18.54 -14.09
C VAL A 311 6.53 -19.36 -13.74
N ALA A 312 5.35 -18.95 -14.19
CA ALA A 312 4.10 -19.68 -13.96
C ALA A 312 4.13 -21.10 -14.54
N GLN A 313 4.72 -21.27 -15.74
CA GLN A 313 4.90 -22.56 -16.39
C GLN A 313 5.94 -23.43 -15.69
N ALA A 314 7.06 -22.85 -15.25
CA ALA A 314 8.07 -23.56 -14.46
C ALA A 314 7.48 -24.10 -13.14
N LEU A 315 6.60 -23.33 -12.49
CA LEU A 315 5.86 -23.76 -11.30
C LEU A 315 4.91 -24.95 -11.55
N GLN A 316 4.52 -25.26 -12.78
CA GLN A 316 3.69 -26.44 -13.07
C GLN A 316 4.48 -27.76 -13.09
N LYS A 317 5.82 -27.70 -13.02
CA LYS A 317 6.66 -28.91 -12.99
C LYS A 317 6.52 -29.66 -11.67
N PRO A 318 6.70 -31.00 -11.65
CA PRO A 318 6.72 -31.78 -10.41
C PRO A 318 7.93 -31.38 -9.54
N ASP A 319 7.87 -31.64 -8.23
CA ASP A 319 8.87 -31.16 -7.27
C ASP A 319 10.31 -31.59 -7.57
N ASP A 320 10.50 -32.78 -8.13
CA ASP A 320 11.80 -33.34 -8.53
C ASP A 320 12.40 -32.67 -9.78
N GLU A 321 11.58 -32.03 -10.61
CA GLU A 321 12.02 -31.22 -11.77
C GLU A 321 11.97 -29.70 -11.49
N LEU A 322 11.30 -29.29 -10.42
CA LEU A 322 10.93 -27.90 -10.18
C LEU A 322 12.13 -26.95 -10.09
N VAL A 323 13.16 -27.33 -9.33
CA VAL A 323 14.36 -26.49 -9.14
C VAL A 323 15.06 -26.24 -10.47
N ASN A 324 15.20 -27.29 -11.29
CA ASN A 324 15.83 -27.19 -12.61
C ASN A 324 15.02 -26.26 -13.52
N ALA A 325 13.70 -26.41 -13.55
CA ALA A 325 12.83 -25.55 -14.35
C ALA A 325 12.88 -24.08 -13.88
N LEU A 326 12.72 -23.83 -12.58
CA LEU A 326 12.76 -22.49 -12.00
C LEU A 326 14.11 -21.80 -12.20
N SER A 327 15.22 -22.54 -12.13
CA SER A 327 16.57 -21.95 -12.24
C SER A 327 16.82 -21.23 -13.57
N THR A 328 16.02 -21.53 -14.60
CA THR A 328 16.10 -20.89 -15.93
C THR A 328 15.40 -19.54 -16.00
N VAL A 329 14.48 -19.25 -15.07
CA VAL A 329 13.61 -18.04 -15.09
C VAL A 329 13.62 -17.27 -13.78
N LEU A 330 14.17 -17.84 -12.70
CA LEU A 330 14.21 -17.29 -11.36
C LEU A 330 15.63 -17.42 -10.80
N ASN A 331 16.14 -16.34 -10.22
CA ASN A 331 17.34 -16.42 -9.40
C ASN A 331 16.94 -17.01 -8.03
N ILE A 332 17.02 -18.35 -7.92
CA ILE A 332 16.57 -19.09 -6.73
C ILE A 332 17.33 -18.65 -5.47
N ASP A 333 18.62 -18.34 -5.59
CA ASP A 333 19.46 -17.94 -4.46
C ASP A 333 18.96 -16.60 -3.89
N ARG A 334 18.77 -15.59 -4.76
CA ARG A 334 18.18 -14.31 -4.36
C ARG A 334 16.75 -14.48 -3.84
N TYR A 335 15.97 -15.39 -4.42
CA TYR A 335 14.61 -15.64 -3.96
C TYR A 335 14.58 -16.21 -2.53
N ILE A 336 15.49 -17.14 -2.19
CA ILE A 336 15.62 -17.67 -0.83
C ILE A 336 16.00 -16.55 0.15
N THR A 337 16.96 -15.68 -0.20
CA THR A 337 17.29 -14.52 0.63
C THR A 337 16.10 -13.56 0.80
N PHE A 338 15.34 -13.28 -0.27
CA PHE A 338 14.14 -12.44 -0.18
C PHE A 338 13.09 -13.04 0.75
N TRP A 339 12.82 -14.33 0.60
CA TRP A 339 11.87 -15.06 1.44
C TRP A 339 12.31 -15.07 2.91
N ALA A 340 13.60 -15.31 3.16
CA ALA A 340 14.20 -15.27 4.49
C ALA A 340 14.09 -13.88 5.11
N LEU A 341 14.32 -12.81 4.34
CA LEU A 341 14.17 -11.43 4.80
C LEU A 341 12.72 -11.07 5.12
N GLU A 342 11.76 -11.44 4.26
CA GLU A 342 10.33 -11.23 4.54
C GLU A 342 9.89 -11.95 5.82
N ALA A 343 10.34 -13.20 6.00
CA ALA A 343 10.12 -13.93 7.23
C ALA A 343 10.80 -13.21 8.40
N LEU A 344 12.08 -12.84 8.29
CA LEU A 344 12.88 -12.21 9.35
C LEU A 344 12.27 -10.91 9.88
N VAL A 345 11.81 -9.99 9.02
CA VAL A 345 11.16 -8.74 9.47
C VAL A 345 9.68 -8.89 9.81
N ASN A 346 9.15 -10.11 9.70
CA ASN A 346 7.73 -10.44 9.84
C ASN A 346 6.82 -9.62 8.89
N HIS A 347 7.14 -9.59 7.59
CA HIS A 347 6.34 -8.88 6.59
C HIS A 347 5.04 -9.63 6.28
N LEU A 348 3.96 -9.28 6.99
CA LEU A 348 2.69 -10.03 6.96
C LEU A 348 1.87 -9.83 5.68
N ASP A 349 2.15 -8.75 4.95
CA ASP A 349 1.42 -8.31 3.75
C ASP A 349 2.38 -8.28 2.54
N GLY A 350 3.48 -9.03 2.63
CA GLY A 350 4.47 -9.19 1.56
C GLY A 350 4.09 -10.33 0.61
N TYR A 351 5.00 -10.66 -0.31
CA TYR A 351 4.74 -11.67 -1.33
C TYR A 351 4.53 -13.05 -0.69
N SER A 352 5.49 -13.50 0.11
CA SER A 352 5.47 -14.87 0.63
C SER A 352 4.30 -15.11 1.58
N ALA A 353 3.86 -14.05 2.29
CA ALA A 353 2.81 -14.10 3.30
C ALA A 353 1.39 -13.89 2.75
N ASP A 354 1.21 -12.98 1.78
CA ASP A 354 -0.12 -12.55 1.31
C ASP A 354 -0.19 -12.28 -0.20
N ARG A 355 0.85 -12.65 -0.97
CA ARG A 355 0.94 -12.43 -2.42
C ARG A 355 0.80 -10.94 -2.80
N ASN A 356 1.28 -10.06 -1.93
CA ASN A 356 1.07 -8.62 -2.04
C ASN A 356 2.37 -7.82 -1.84
N ASN A 357 2.33 -6.52 -2.18
CA ASN A 357 3.38 -5.55 -1.91
C ASN A 357 4.81 -5.96 -2.34
N PHE A 358 4.98 -6.31 -3.62
CA PHE A 358 6.30 -6.65 -4.16
C PHE A 358 6.46 -6.21 -5.60
N TYR A 359 7.71 -6.13 -6.05
CA TYR A 359 8.07 -5.97 -7.45
C TYR A 359 8.91 -7.17 -7.89
N VAL A 360 8.91 -7.44 -9.19
CA VAL A 360 9.80 -8.41 -9.84
C VAL A 360 10.50 -7.73 -11.00
N TYR A 361 11.83 -7.76 -10.96
CA TYR A 361 12.68 -7.34 -12.07
C TYR A 361 13.26 -8.58 -12.74
N PHE A 362 13.06 -8.72 -14.04
CA PHE A 362 13.74 -9.73 -14.86
C PHE A 362 15.08 -9.12 -15.28
N ASP A 363 16.15 -9.52 -14.60
CA ASP A 363 17.45 -8.85 -14.61
C ASP A 363 18.29 -9.27 -15.83
N PRO A 364 18.55 -8.37 -16.81
CA PRO A 364 19.32 -8.72 -18.00
C PRO A 364 20.77 -9.09 -17.69
N THR A 365 21.31 -8.65 -16.55
CA THR A 365 22.67 -9.02 -16.11
C THR A 365 22.75 -10.46 -15.58
N ASP A 366 21.59 -11.09 -15.36
CA ASP A 366 21.44 -12.44 -14.83
C ASP A 366 20.55 -13.31 -15.73
N ALA A 367 20.76 -13.20 -17.05
CA ALA A 367 20.03 -13.96 -18.08
C ALA A 367 18.50 -13.80 -17.98
N ASP A 368 18.05 -12.58 -17.67
CA ASP A 368 16.64 -12.21 -17.48
C ASP A 368 15.93 -13.03 -16.39
N ARG A 369 16.67 -13.58 -15.41
CA ARG A 369 16.05 -14.28 -14.28
C ARG A 369 15.37 -13.29 -13.34
N ALA A 370 14.21 -13.70 -12.83
CA ALA A 370 13.42 -12.91 -11.90
C ALA A 370 14.16 -12.67 -10.58
N VAL A 371 14.15 -11.42 -10.12
CA VAL A 371 14.61 -10.98 -8.80
C VAL A 371 13.50 -10.16 -8.14
N PHE A 372 13.15 -10.53 -6.91
CA PHE A 372 12.13 -9.85 -6.12
C PHE A 372 12.68 -8.59 -5.47
N ILE A 373 11.82 -7.59 -5.28
CA ILE A 373 12.14 -6.35 -4.57
C ILE A 373 10.97 -6.08 -3.59
N PRO A 374 11.22 -5.83 -2.30
CA PRO A 374 10.18 -5.59 -1.31
C PRO A 374 9.48 -4.24 -1.57
N TRP A 375 8.20 -4.16 -1.22
CA TRP A 375 7.43 -2.93 -1.28
C TRP A 375 6.40 -2.91 -0.15
N GLY A 376 5.68 -1.79 0.05
CA GLY A 376 4.54 -1.73 0.98
C GLY A 376 4.81 -2.31 2.39
N ALA A 377 6.03 -2.13 2.90
CA ALA A 377 6.49 -2.79 4.13
C ALA A 377 6.02 -2.11 5.42
N ASP A 378 4.75 -1.69 5.49
CA ASP A 378 4.18 -1.08 6.69
C ASP A 378 3.67 -2.10 7.72
N LYS A 379 3.32 -3.32 7.30
CA LYS A 379 2.91 -4.43 8.19
C LYS A 379 4.08 -5.39 8.46
N THR A 380 5.10 -4.86 9.13
CA THR A 380 6.30 -5.57 9.60
C THR A 380 6.48 -5.36 11.10
N PHE A 381 7.34 -6.16 11.76
CA PHE A 381 7.64 -6.06 13.18
C PHE A 381 6.42 -6.24 14.12
N LEU A 382 5.46 -7.08 13.72
CA LEU A 382 4.24 -7.38 14.48
C LEU A 382 4.38 -8.67 15.32
N SER A 383 3.54 -8.86 16.33
CA SER A 383 3.69 -9.95 17.32
C SER A 383 3.29 -11.34 16.83
N ASP A 384 2.37 -11.44 15.87
CA ASP A 384 1.91 -12.71 15.28
C ASP A 384 2.92 -13.20 14.24
N PHE A 385 3.60 -14.33 14.51
CA PHE A 385 4.61 -14.91 13.63
C PHE A 385 4.51 -16.43 13.55
N SER A 386 4.54 -16.95 12.32
CA SER A 386 4.66 -18.37 12.01
C SER A 386 5.28 -18.54 10.64
N LEU A 387 6.26 -19.45 10.49
CA LEU A 387 6.84 -19.74 9.17
C LEU A 387 5.80 -20.32 8.19
N ASN A 388 4.71 -20.94 8.68
CA ASN A 388 3.62 -21.41 7.82
C ASN A 388 2.97 -20.27 7.02
N ARG A 389 2.92 -19.06 7.59
CA ARG A 389 2.35 -17.91 6.90
C ARG A 389 3.15 -17.56 5.65
N TYR A 390 4.46 -17.78 5.67
CA TYR A 390 5.34 -17.47 4.55
C TYR A 390 5.35 -18.56 3.47
N LEU A 391 4.37 -19.48 3.51
CA LEU A 391 4.11 -20.50 2.48
C LEU A 391 2.78 -20.24 1.76
N THR A 392 2.23 -19.03 1.84
CA THR A 392 0.96 -18.67 1.20
C THR A 392 1.12 -18.58 -0.32
N ALA A 393 2.18 -17.91 -0.79
CA ALA A 393 2.46 -17.82 -2.23
C ALA A 393 2.95 -19.16 -2.80
N ASP A 394 2.84 -19.34 -4.12
CA ASP A 394 3.15 -20.61 -4.76
C ASP A 394 4.64 -20.94 -4.79
N LEU A 395 5.52 -19.96 -4.98
CA LEU A 395 6.97 -20.18 -4.93
C LEU A 395 7.44 -20.75 -3.57
N PRO A 396 7.22 -20.09 -2.43
CA PRO A 396 7.73 -20.59 -1.15
C PRO A 396 7.01 -21.87 -0.73
N ARG A 397 5.70 -22.01 -1.04
CA ARG A 397 4.93 -23.24 -0.81
C ARG A 397 5.51 -24.45 -1.52
N ARG A 398 5.88 -24.30 -2.80
CA ARG A 398 6.42 -25.40 -3.60
C ARG A 398 7.88 -25.67 -3.26
N LEU A 399 8.67 -24.62 -3.07
CA LEU A 399 10.08 -24.75 -2.72
C LEU A 399 10.29 -25.37 -1.33
N SER A 400 9.43 -25.10 -0.35
CA SER A 400 9.54 -25.71 0.99
C SER A 400 9.33 -27.23 1.01
N ARG A 401 8.73 -27.81 -0.04
CA ARG A 401 8.56 -29.27 -0.18
C ARG A 401 9.83 -29.98 -0.60
N ILE A 402 10.85 -29.25 -1.05
CA ILE A 402 12.13 -29.79 -1.48
C ILE A 402 13.10 -29.70 -0.29
N PRO A 403 13.53 -30.83 0.32
CA PRO A 403 14.34 -30.81 1.54
C PRO A 403 15.62 -29.97 1.43
N ALA A 404 16.30 -30.04 0.28
CA ALA A 404 17.51 -29.26 0.05
C ALA A 404 17.25 -27.73 0.03
N ILE A 405 16.09 -27.28 -0.46
CA ILE A 405 15.72 -25.87 -0.44
C ILE A 405 15.27 -25.45 0.96
N ALA A 406 14.56 -26.32 1.68
CA ALA A 406 14.19 -26.07 3.07
C ALA A 406 15.42 -25.82 3.95
N THR A 407 16.43 -26.70 3.86
CA THR A 407 17.71 -26.51 4.58
C THR A 407 18.43 -25.22 4.17
N ARG A 408 18.39 -24.85 2.88
CA ARG A 408 18.99 -23.58 2.43
C ARG A 408 18.29 -22.36 3.01
N MET A 409 16.96 -22.40 3.10
CA MET A 409 16.16 -21.34 3.72
C MET A 409 16.44 -21.22 5.22
N GLU A 410 16.53 -22.34 5.94
CA GLU A 410 16.88 -22.37 7.37
C GLU A 410 18.29 -21.78 7.61
N ASN A 411 19.27 -22.20 6.80
CA ASN A 411 20.64 -21.69 6.88
C ASN A 411 20.71 -20.20 6.54
N GLU A 412 19.93 -19.73 5.56
CA GLU A 412 19.88 -18.31 5.20
C GLU A 412 19.28 -17.47 6.34
N LEU A 413 18.25 -17.97 7.04
CA LEU A 413 17.71 -17.30 8.22
C LEU A 413 18.75 -17.19 9.35
N GLU A 414 19.48 -18.28 9.68
CA GLU A 414 20.57 -18.21 10.66
C GLU A 414 21.67 -17.24 10.23
N LYS A 415 22.09 -17.30 8.96
CA LYS A 415 23.09 -16.39 8.42
C LYS A 415 22.67 -14.92 8.55
N LEU A 416 21.42 -14.59 8.20
CA LEU A 416 20.91 -13.23 8.33
C LEU A 416 20.83 -12.78 9.79
N LEU A 417 20.54 -13.68 10.74
CA LEU A 417 20.62 -13.35 12.17
C LEU A 417 22.04 -13.06 12.63
N ASP A 418 23.02 -13.80 12.12
CA ASP A 418 24.41 -13.68 12.56
C ASP A 418 25.16 -12.53 11.88
N GLU A 419 24.85 -12.25 10.61
CA GLU A 419 25.62 -11.30 9.78
C GLU A 419 24.89 -9.97 9.52
N VAL A 420 23.56 -9.94 9.60
CA VAL A 420 22.74 -8.77 9.18
C VAL A 420 21.93 -8.18 10.33
N TRP A 421 21.42 -9.00 11.25
CA TRP A 421 20.57 -8.56 12.36
C TRP A 421 21.38 -7.85 13.46
N ASP A 422 21.77 -6.60 13.20
CA ASP A 422 22.46 -5.75 14.17
C ASP A 422 21.44 -5.05 15.08
N GLU A 423 21.24 -5.61 16.28
CA GLU A 423 20.35 -5.05 17.30
C GLU A 423 20.68 -3.60 17.65
N VAL A 424 21.96 -3.25 17.79
CA VAL A 424 22.38 -1.90 18.20
C VAL A 424 21.98 -0.90 17.12
N THR A 425 22.35 -1.18 15.86
CA THR A 425 22.04 -0.32 14.72
C THR A 425 20.52 -0.17 14.50
N LEU A 426 19.74 -1.24 14.68
CA LEU A 426 18.29 -1.20 14.57
C LEU A 426 17.63 -0.38 15.69
N LEU A 427 18.10 -0.52 16.94
CA LEU A 427 17.61 0.28 18.06
C LEU A 427 17.94 1.77 17.88
N GLU A 428 19.14 2.11 17.41
CA GLU A 428 19.51 3.48 17.08
C GLU A 428 18.63 4.07 15.96
N SER A 429 18.29 3.26 14.96
CA SER A 429 17.41 3.69 13.86
C SER A 429 15.96 3.88 14.34
N ILE A 430 15.47 3.03 15.25
CA ILE A 430 14.19 3.24 15.94
C ILE A 430 14.19 4.56 16.69
N ASP A 431 15.24 4.84 17.47
CA ASP A 431 15.36 6.07 18.26
C ASP A 431 15.39 7.31 17.35
N ARG A 432 16.18 7.25 16.27
CA ARG A 432 16.31 8.31 15.26
C ARG A 432 14.96 8.66 14.63
N TYR A 433 14.29 7.67 14.02
CA TYR A 433 13.01 7.90 13.37
C TYR A 433 11.92 8.27 14.38
N SER A 434 11.96 7.70 15.58
CA SER A 434 11.00 8.04 16.61
C SER A 434 11.11 9.50 17.03
N ALA A 435 12.33 9.99 17.30
CA ALA A 435 12.57 11.38 17.65
C ALA A 435 12.09 12.35 16.57
N GLN A 436 12.25 11.98 15.29
CA GLN A 436 11.84 12.79 14.15
C GLN A 436 10.32 13.01 14.07
N VAL A 437 9.53 11.97 14.34
CA VAL A 437 8.08 12.03 14.10
C VAL A 437 7.25 12.17 15.38
N LYS A 438 7.87 12.02 16.56
CA LYS A 438 7.20 11.98 17.88
C LYS A 438 6.29 13.18 18.12
N SER A 439 6.76 14.40 17.87
CA SER A 439 5.98 15.62 18.10
C SER A 439 4.76 15.76 17.19
N ALA A 440 4.69 14.98 16.11
CA ALA A 440 3.55 14.94 15.20
C ALA A 440 2.52 13.85 15.54
N GLN A 441 2.87 12.91 16.42
CA GLN A 441 1.97 11.81 16.77
C GLN A 441 0.92 12.30 17.76
N GLN A 442 -0.35 11.99 17.48
CA GLN A 442 -1.47 12.20 18.40
C GLN A 442 -1.92 10.88 19.04
N ASP A 443 -0.99 9.97 19.24
CA ASP A 443 -1.25 8.68 19.88
C ASP A 443 -0.60 8.69 21.27
N ASP A 444 -1.43 8.68 22.31
CA ASP A 444 -0.98 8.68 23.70
C ASP A 444 -0.15 7.41 24.03
N ASP A 445 -0.33 6.33 23.26
CA ASP A 445 0.43 5.08 23.39
C ASP A 445 1.69 5.03 22.52
N TYR A 446 2.06 6.12 21.84
CA TYR A 446 3.17 6.11 20.88
C TYR A 446 4.49 5.61 21.49
N ASP A 447 4.87 6.13 22.65
CA ASP A 447 6.11 5.72 23.33
C ASP A 447 6.07 4.25 23.75
N THR A 448 4.91 3.76 24.19
CA THR A 448 4.67 2.34 24.49
C THR A 448 4.83 1.46 23.25
N LYS A 449 4.31 1.89 22.09
CA LYS A 449 4.45 1.18 20.82
C LYS A 449 5.89 1.16 20.32
N VAL A 450 6.63 2.26 20.51
CA VAL A 450 8.07 2.31 20.19
C VAL A 450 8.84 1.34 21.10
N GLU A 451 8.54 1.27 22.40
CA GLU A 451 9.20 0.30 23.28
C GLU A 451 8.82 -1.15 22.97
N ALA A 452 7.58 -1.40 22.56
CA ALA A 452 7.15 -2.70 22.07
C ALA A 452 7.95 -3.12 20.81
N LEU A 453 8.20 -2.18 19.89
CA LEU A 453 9.07 -2.41 18.73
C LEU A 453 10.52 -2.71 19.14
N ARG A 454 11.09 -1.95 20.09
CA ARG A 454 12.45 -2.25 20.60
C ARG A 454 12.52 -3.65 21.21
N THR A 455 11.51 -4.00 22.01
CA THR A 455 11.40 -5.34 22.62
C THR A 455 11.28 -6.43 21.55
N TRP A 456 10.49 -6.19 20.50
CA TRP A 456 10.36 -7.10 19.36
C TRP A 456 11.72 -7.33 18.69
N VAL A 457 12.49 -6.27 18.44
CA VAL A 457 13.82 -6.36 17.79
C VAL A 457 14.79 -7.21 18.62
N ARG A 458 14.86 -6.97 19.93
CA ARG A 458 15.73 -7.73 20.87
C ARG A 458 15.37 -9.21 20.91
N ASN A 459 14.07 -9.51 20.89
CA ASN A 459 13.59 -10.88 21.00
C ASN A 459 13.68 -11.66 19.68
N ARG A 460 13.84 -10.97 18.54
CA ARG A 460 13.71 -11.57 17.22
C ARG A 460 14.68 -12.74 16.95
N PRO A 461 15.98 -12.65 17.29
CA PRO A 461 16.90 -13.76 17.06
C PRO A 461 16.51 -15.03 17.80
N ASN A 462 16.13 -14.91 19.07
CA ASN A 462 15.71 -16.07 19.87
C ASN A 462 14.42 -16.68 19.32
N GLN A 463 13.45 -15.85 18.94
CA GLN A 463 12.19 -16.32 18.35
C GLN A 463 12.40 -17.11 17.06
N ILE A 464 13.27 -16.63 16.15
CA ILE A 464 13.59 -17.34 14.90
C ILE A 464 14.31 -18.66 15.21
N ARG A 465 15.36 -18.65 16.04
CA ARG A 465 16.14 -19.86 16.36
C ARG A 465 15.29 -20.94 17.04
N GLU A 466 14.34 -20.55 17.90
CA GLU A 466 13.40 -21.50 18.50
C GLU A 466 12.49 -22.16 17.46
N ILE A 467 12.04 -21.40 16.47
CA ILE A 467 11.20 -21.92 15.39
C ILE A 467 12.01 -22.80 14.44
N LEU A 468 13.26 -22.43 14.13
CA LEU A 468 14.14 -23.23 13.27
C LEU A 468 14.45 -24.61 13.87
N ARG A 469 14.40 -24.79 15.20
CA ARG A 469 14.48 -26.12 15.84
C ARG A 469 13.34 -27.05 15.46
N LEU A 470 12.20 -26.51 15.02
CA LEU A 470 11.06 -27.29 14.53
C LEU A 470 11.19 -27.64 13.04
N GLY A 471 12.17 -27.06 12.34
CA GLY A 471 12.33 -27.11 10.90
C GLY A 471 11.34 -26.20 10.16
N LEU A 472 11.66 -25.91 8.91
CA LEU A 472 10.78 -25.20 7.99
C LEU A 472 9.53 -26.06 7.73
N PRO A 473 8.31 -25.50 7.83
CA PRO A 473 7.11 -26.24 7.49
C PRO A 473 7.08 -26.63 6.02
N VAL A 474 6.38 -27.72 5.74
CA VAL A 474 6.17 -28.22 4.37
C VAL A 474 4.90 -27.60 3.80
N GLY A 475 5.01 -26.99 2.62
CA GLY A 475 3.89 -26.36 1.94
C GLY A 475 2.83 -27.36 1.49
N MET A 476 1.58 -26.93 1.47
CA MET A 476 0.45 -27.76 1.05
C MET A 476 0.56 -28.18 -0.43
N GLU A 477 -0.09 -29.30 -0.78
CA GLU A 477 -0.13 -29.79 -2.17
C GLU A 477 -0.80 -28.80 -3.13
N LYS A 478 -1.98 -28.30 -2.74
CA LYS A 478 -2.79 -27.40 -3.56
C LYS A 478 -2.34 -25.95 -3.39
N SER A 479 -2.35 -25.20 -4.50
CA SER A 479 -2.27 -23.74 -4.47
C SER A 479 -3.49 -23.16 -3.76
N LEU A 480 -3.30 -22.01 -3.12
CA LEU A 480 -4.39 -21.26 -2.52
C LEU A 480 -5.18 -20.51 -3.60
N PRO A 481 -6.51 -20.37 -3.47
CA PRO A 481 -7.31 -19.62 -4.43
C PRO A 481 -6.88 -18.15 -4.51
N CYS A 482 -7.33 -17.47 -5.57
CA CYS A 482 -7.05 -16.06 -5.88
C CYS A 482 -7.12 -15.14 -4.65
N THR A 483 -8.14 -15.32 -3.82
CA THR A 483 -8.25 -14.62 -2.56
C THR A 483 -7.98 -15.58 -1.42
N ASN A 484 -7.23 -15.12 -0.43
CA ASN A 484 -7.36 -15.65 0.91
C ASN A 484 -8.81 -15.33 1.30
N GLU A 485 -9.71 -16.32 1.39
CA GLU A 485 -11.00 -16.07 2.02
C GLU A 485 -10.71 -15.37 3.36
N PRO A 486 -11.37 -14.24 3.71
CA PRO A 486 -11.35 -13.84 5.10
C PRO A 486 -11.89 -15.05 5.86
N ALA A 487 -11.08 -15.62 6.75
CA ALA A 487 -11.51 -16.76 7.57
C ALA A 487 -12.90 -16.41 8.14
N LYS A 488 -13.92 -17.15 7.72
CA LYS A 488 -15.31 -16.95 8.15
C LYS A 488 -15.47 -17.17 9.64
#